data_AF-A0AA50DW77-F1
#
_entry.id   AF-A0AA50DW77-F1
#
_cell.length_a   1.000
_cell.length_b   1.000
_cell.length_c   1.000
_cell.angle_alpha   90.00
_cell.angle_beta   90.00
_cell.angle_gamma   90.00
#
_symmetry.space_group_name_H-M   'P 1'
#
loop_
_entity.id
_entity.type
_entity.pdbx_description
1 polymer ?
#
loop_
_entity_poly.entity_id
_entity_poly.type
_entity_poly.pdbx_seq_one_letter_code
_entity_poly.pdbx_strand_id
1 'polypeptide(L)'
;MDYRWYESLDVRLYGSFGLLMHWPKLEQAVMLAFARAIPTEDPKERVIGYNLSLAPRKVKNATPHDLGAPNEHPWERSNYTAYQDCNLWKDLGSDFVLLVYRDFLLLPDADGEFLGEC
;
A
#
# COMPACT_ATOMS: atom_id res chain seq x y z
N MET A 1 -3.85 21.53 -2.77
CA MET A 1 -4.29 20.22 -2.28
C MET A 1 -3.06 19.36 -2.34
N ASP A 2 -2.64 18.87 -1.18
CA ASP A 2 -1.21 18.81 -0.89
C ASP A 2 -0.65 17.40 -1.09
N TYR A 3 -1.41 16.35 -0.74
CA TYR A 3 -1.06 14.95 -0.99
C TYR A 3 -2.32 14.16 -1.41
N ARG A 4 -2.36 13.64 -2.64
CA ARG A 4 -3.52 12.96 -3.24
C ARG A 4 -3.19 11.51 -3.57
N TRP A 5 -2.85 10.73 -2.55
CA TRP A 5 -2.45 9.35 -2.68
C TRP A 5 -3.55 8.44 -2.14
N TYR A 6 -3.93 7.43 -2.91
CA TYR A 6 -4.90 6.46 -2.45
C TYR A 6 -4.22 5.46 -1.52
N GLU A 7 -4.80 5.32 -0.33
CA GLU A 7 -4.44 4.28 0.63
C GLU A 7 -3.00 4.30 1.13
N SER A 8 -2.35 5.47 1.28
CA SER A 8 -1.00 5.56 1.89
C SER A 8 -0.86 4.66 3.13
N LEU A 9 -0.09 3.57 3.02
CA LEU A 9 -0.16 2.41 3.92
C LEU A 9 0.33 2.74 5.33
N ASP A 10 1.44 3.47 5.42
CA ASP A 10 2.04 4.01 6.65
C ASP A 10 1.05 4.90 7.43
N VAL A 11 0.18 5.62 6.72
CA VAL A 11 -0.89 6.42 7.33
C VAL A 11 -2.11 5.55 7.66
N ARG A 12 -2.45 4.60 6.78
CA ARG A 12 -3.58 3.68 6.95
C ARG A 12 -3.42 2.77 8.15
N LEU A 13 -2.19 2.46 8.56
CA LEU A 13 -1.90 1.75 9.81
C LEU A 13 -2.73 2.32 10.98
N TYR A 14 -2.84 3.64 11.02
CA TYR A 14 -3.61 4.38 12.02
C TYR A 14 -5.04 4.69 11.55
N GLY A 15 -5.21 5.08 10.28
CA GLY A 15 -6.46 5.63 9.76
C GLY A 15 -7.56 4.62 9.41
N SER A 16 -7.24 3.34 9.27
CA SER A 16 -8.16 2.33 8.68
C SER A 16 -9.18 1.73 9.65
N PHE A 17 -9.12 2.04 10.95
CA PHE A 17 -10.06 1.48 11.94
C PHE A 17 -11.54 1.77 11.62
N GLY A 18 -11.84 2.92 11.00
CA GLY A 18 -13.20 3.24 10.58
C GLY A 18 -13.75 2.27 9.52
N LEU A 19 -12.91 1.86 8.57
CA LEU A 19 -13.28 0.84 7.57
C LEU A 19 -13.37 -0.54 8.21
N LEU A 20 -12.39 -0.89 9.05
CA LEU A 20 -12.39 -2.15 9.79
C LEU A 20 -13.70 -2.36 10.57
N MET A 21 -14.18 -1.34 11.29
CA MET A 21 -15.35 -1.45 12.17
C MET A 21 -16.70 -1.38 11.44
N HIS A 22 -16.76 -0.73 10.28
CA HIS A 22 -18.04 -0.40 9.63
C HIS A 22 -18.20 -0.94 8.20
N TRP A 23 -17.09 -1.18 7.51
CA TRP A 23 -17.05 -1.70 6.14
C TRP A 23 -15.94 -2.76 5.98
N PRO A 24 -16.04 -3.90 6.69
CA PRO A 24 -14.98 -4.89 6.77
C PRO A 24 -14.57 -5.48 5.41
N LYS A 25 -15.54 -5.69 4.52
CA LYS A 25 -15.26 -6.16 3.14
C LYS A 25 -14.47 -5.16 2.32
N LEU A 26 -14.69 -3.86 2.55
CA LEU A 26 -13.90 -2.83 1.88
C LEU A 26 -12.48 -2.79 2.43
N GLU A 27 -12.33 -2.94 3.76
CA GLU A 27 -11.01 -3.03 4.39
C GLU A 27 -10.20 -4.20 3.84
N GLN A 28 -10.77 -5.41 3.83
CA GLN A 28 -10.12 -6.58 3.23
C GLN A 28 -9.78 -6.36 1.75
N ALA A 29 -10.68 -5.76 0.97
CA ALA A 29 -10.43 -5.49 -0.44
C ALA A 29 -9.21 -4.57 -0.66
N VAL A 30 -8.98 -3.59 0.23
CA VAL A 30 -7.78 -2.74 0.18
C VAL A 30 -6.53 -3.55 0.54
N MET A 31 -6.56 -4.35 1.60
CA MET A 31 -5.40 -5.19 1.97
C MET A 31 -5.04 -6.20 0.88
N LEU A 32 -6.03 -6.81 0.24
CA LEU A 32 -5.82 -7.67 -0.93
C LEU A 32 -5.26 -6.90 -2.14
N ALA A 33 -5.58 -5.61 -2.30
CA ALA A 33 -4.99 -4.78 -3.34
C ALA A 33 -3.49 -4.53 -3.08
N PHE A 34 -3.09 -4.33 -1.82
CA PHE A 34 -1.69 -4.30 -1.43
C PHE A 34 -0.99 -5.62 -1.70
N ALA A 35 -1.59 -6.75 -1.29
CA ALA A 35 -1.06 -8.09 -1.55
C ALA A 35 -0.76 -8.32 -3.04
N ARG A 36 -1.70 -7.97 -3.93
CA ARG A 36 -1.52 -8.05 -5.39
C ARG A 36 -0.45 -7.09 -5.92
N ALA A 37 -0.26 -5.93 -5.30
CA ALA A 37 0.71 -4.92 -5.73
C ALA A 37 2.15 -5.23 -5.29
N ILE A 38 2.36 -5.93 -4.18
CA ILE A 38 3.68 -6.30 -3.66
C ILE A 38 4.57 -6.99 -4.72
N PRO A 39 4.13 -8.07 -5.41
CA PRO A 39 4.96 -8.80 -6.38
C PRO A 39 5.16 -8.06 -7.72
N THR A 40 4.49 -6.92 -7.92
CA THR A 40 4.62 -6.12 -9.16
C THR A 40 5.90 -5.30 -9.19
N GLU A 41 6.29 -4.89 -10.39
CA GLU A 41 7.45 -4.06 -10.66
C GLU A 41 7.12 -2.99 -11.71
N ASP A 42 7.65 -1.78 -11.53
CA ASP A 42 7.73 -0.74 -12.55
C ASP A 42 9.15 -0.16 -12.51
N PRO A 43 10.04 -0.59 -13.43
CA PRO A 43 11.44 -0.17 -13.43
C PRO A 43 11.64 1.24 -13.98
N LYS A 44 10.57 1.95 -14.39
CA LYS A 44 10.69 3.31 -14.92
C LYS A 44 11.26 4.24 -13.84
N GLU A 45 12.42 4.81 -14.13
CA GLU A 45 13.08 5.75 -13.24
C GLU A 45 12.28 7.05 -13.06
N ARG A 46 12.37 7.60 -11.86
CA ARG A 46 11.82 8.89 -11.46
C ARG A 46 12.85 9.70 -10.73
N VAL A 47 12.72 11.02 -10.83
CA VAL A 47 13.47 11.93 -9.98
C VAL A 47 12.85 11.90 -8.59
N ILE A 48 13.67 11.60 -7.59
CA ILE A 48 13.30 11.69 -6.18
C ILE A 48 13.35 13.15 -5.75
N GLY A 49 12.22 13.68 -5.27
CA GLY A 49 12.06 15.10 -4.98
C GLY A 49 13.00 15.63 -3.90
N TYR A 50 13.37 14.81 -2.91
CA TYR A 50 14.21 15.21 -1.79
C TYR A 50 15.68 15.48 -2.16
N ASN A 51 16.28 14.67 -3.03
CA ASN A 51 17.72 14.69 -3.30
C ASN A 51 18.08 14.66 -4.80
N LEU A 52 17.07 14.70 -5.69
CA LEU A 52 17.21 14.63 -7.15
C LEU A 52 17.87 13.36 -7.69
N SER A 53 17.99 12.29 -6.90
CA SER A 53 18.47 11.00 -7.39
C SER A 53 17.44 10.34 -8.31
N LEU A 54 17.89 9.39 -9.11
CA LEU A 54 17.01 8.50 -9.86
C LEU A 54 16.76 7.23 -9.05
N ALA A 55 15.50 6.79 -9.03
CA ALA A 55 15.10 5.51 -8.47
C ALA A 55 13.96 4.90 -9.29
N PRO A 56 13.82 3.56 -9.33
CA PRO A 56 12.69 2.91 -9.97
C PRO A 56 11.38 3.30 -9.26
N ARG A 57 10.27 3.39 -10.01
CA ARG A 57 8.95 3.64 -9.43
C ARG A 57 8.61 2.59 -8.36
N LYS A 58 8.72 1.32 -8.71
CA LYS A 58 8.30 0.20 -7.89
C LYS A 58 9.27 -0.97 -8.08
N VAL A 59 9.99 -1.30 -7.01
CA VAL A 59 10.85 -2.49 -6.94
C VAL A 59 9.99 -3.71 -6.65
N LYS A 60 10.29 -4.83 -7.33
CA LYS A 60 9.62 -6.11 -7.08
C LYS A 60 9.69 -6.51 -5.60
N ASN A 61 8.56 -6.96 -5.05
CA ASN A 61 8.40 -7.39 -3.65
C ASN A 61 8.58 -6.30 -2.58
N ALA A 62 8.91 -5.05 -2.95
CA ALA A 62 8.76 -3.93 -2.04
C ALA A 62 7.26 -3.65 -1.81
N THR A 63 6.86 -3.42 -0.56
CA THR A 63 5.48 -2.98 -0.28
C THR A 63 5.31 -1.55 -0.78
N PRO A 64 4.32 -1.27 -1.64
CA PRO A 64 4.13 0.08 -2.14
C PRO A 64 3.65 1.00 -1.01
N HIS A 65 4.04 2.26 -1.07
CA HIS A 65 3.56 3.29 -0.16
C HIS A 65 2.07 3.58 -0.37
N ASP A 66 1.65 3.74 -1.63
CA ASP A 66 0.27 4.06 -2.01
C ASP A 66 -0.18 3.22 -3.21
N LEU A 67 -1.50 3.11 -3.38
CA LEU A 67 -2.14 2.43 -4.51
C LEU A 67 -2.42 3.38 -5.69
N GLY A 68 -1.65 4.46 -5.81
CA GLY A 68 -1.73 5.41 -6.91
C GLY A 68 -2.38 6.74 -6.56
N ALA A 69 -2.75 7.50 -7.59
CA ALA A 69 -3.29 8.85 -7.48
C ALA A 69 -4.33 9.14 -8.58
N PRO A 70 -5.24 10.12 -8.38
CA PRO A 70 -6.36 10.37 -9.29
C PRO A 70 -5.96 10.87 -10.69
N ASN A 71 -4.72 11.31 -10.89
CA ASN A 71 -4.20 11.79 -12.16
C ASN A 71 -3.38 10.74 -12.93
N GLU A 72 -3.34 9.50 -12.45
CA GLU A 72 -2.79 8.35 -13.18
C GLU A 72 -3.82 7.21 -13.20
N HIS A 73 -3.40 5.98 -12.91
CA HIS A 73 -4.25 4.80 -12.86
C HIS A 73 -4.23 4.22 -11.44
N PRO A 74 -5.21 4.59 -10.58
CA PRO A 74 -5.36 3.96 -9.27
C PRO A 74 -5.40 2.44 -9.40
N TRP A 75 -4.86 1.74 -8.39
CA TRP A 75 -4.74 0.28 -8.27
C TRP A 75 -3.80 -0.42 -9.26
N GLU A 76 -3.48 0.18 -10.41
CA GLU A 76 -2.53 -0.38 -11.39
C GLU A 76 -1.14 0.24 -11.26
N ARG A 77 -1.06 1.54 -10.96
CA ARG A 77 0.20 2.30 -10.88
C ARG A 77 0.44 2.77 -9.45
N SER A 78 0.85 1.84 -8.58
CA SER A 78 1.24 2.09 -7.18
C SER A 78 2.49 2.97 -7.06
N ASN A 79 2.84 3.44 -5.85
CA ASN A 79 3.96 4.36 -5.61
C ASN A 79 3.87 5.63 -6.47
N TYR A 80 2.74 6.34 -6.40
CA TYR A 80 2.65 7.65 -7.04
C TYR A 80 3.58 8.66 -6.37
N THR A 81 3.73 8.62 -5.04
CA THR A 81 4.70 9.48 -4.36
C THR A 81 6.11 9.28 -4.91
N ALA A 82 6.82 10.39 -5.08
CA ALA A 82 8.22 10.40 -5.51
C ALA A 82 9.03 11.42 -4.71
N TYR A 83 8.52 11.91 -3.57
CA TYR A 83 9.30 12.84 -2.75
C TYR A 83 10.50 12.12 -2.09
N GLN A 84 10.30 10.88 -1.65
CA GLN A 84 11.33 9.96 -1.17
C GLN A 84 11.25 8.65 -1.97
N ASP A 85 12.34 7.89 -2.00
CA ASP A 85 12.31 6.51 -2.51
C ASP A 85 11.63 5.59 -1.49
N CYS A 86 10.33 5.40 -1.64
CA CYS A 86 9.52 4.58 -0.76
C CYS A 86 9.83 3.07 -0.86
N ASN A 87 10.52 2.61 -1.91
CA ASN A 87 10.94 1.21 -2.01
C ASN A 87 11.93 0.83 -0.90
N LEU A 88 12.59 1.83 -0.31
CA LEU A 88 13.57 1.65 0.76
C LEU A 88 13.00 1.94 2.15
N TRP A 89 11.69 2.20 2.28
CA TRP A 89 11.09 2.43 3.59
C TRP A 89 11.06 1.15 4.41
N LYS A 90 11.24 1.27 5.73
CA LYS A 90 11.53 0.15 6.64
C LYS A 90 10.31 -0.32 7.42
N ASP A 91 9.25 0.48 7.40
CA ASP A 91 7.97 0.30 8.08
C ASP A 91 6.94 -0.40 7.17
N LEU A 92 6.80 0.00 5.90
CA LEU A 92 5.72 -0.45 5.01
C LEU A 92 5.48 -1.97 5.00
N GLY A 93 6.55 -2.78 4.92
CA GLY A 93 6.42 -4.24 4.95
C GLY A 93 5.92 -4.77 6.30
N SER A 94 6.35 -4.15 7.41
CA SER A 94 5.85 -4.46 8.74
C SER A 94 4.42 -3.99 8.93
N ASP A 95 4.07 -2.80 8.44
CA ASP A 95 2.72 -2.23 8.51
C ASP A 95 1.71 -3.11 7.78
N PHE A 96 2.06 -3.59 6.57
CA PHE A 96 1.24 -4.54 5.82
C PHE A 96 0.94 -5.80 6.64
N VAL A 97 1.97 -6.44 7.21
CA VAL A 97 1.81 -7.66 8.01
C VAL A 97 0.95 -7.40 9.26
N LEU A 98 1.17 -6.28 9.94
CA LEU A 98 0.38 -5.90 11.12
C LEU A 98 -1.09 -5.67 10.76
N LEU A 99 -1.37 -5.00 9.64
CA LEU A 99 -2.72 -4.76 9.15
C LEU A 99 -3.43 -6.07 8.74
N VAL A 100 -2.77 -6.93 7.97
CA VAL A 100 -3.31 -8.25 7.58
C VAL A 100 -3.66 -9.06 8.83
N TYR A 101 -2.76 -9.14 9.80
CA TYR A 101 -3.02 -9.92 11.01
C TYR A 101 -4.09 -9.29 11.91
N ARG A 102 -4.13 -7.96 12.01
CA ARG A 102 -5.22 -7.25 12.70
C ARG A 102 -6.57 -7.58 12.09
N ASP A 103 -6.66 -7.54 10.76
CA ASP A 103 -7.92 -7.77 10.05
C ASP A 103 -8.38 -9.21 10.19
N PHE A 104 -7.46 -10.16 10.09
CA PHE A 104 -7.73 -11.58 10.39
C PHE A 104 -8.28 -11.80 11.80
N LEU A 105 -7.73 -11.11 12.81
CA LEU A 105 -8.18 -11.25 14.19
C LEU A 105 -9.52 -10.59 14.48
N LEU A 106 -9.80 -9.45 13.85
CA LEU A 106 -10.92 -8.58 14.23
C LEU A 106 -12.12 -8.68 13.29
N LEU A 107 -11.94 -9.18 12.07
CA LEU A 107 -13.03 -9.35 11.12
C LEU A 107 -13.60 -10.78 11.18
N PRO A 108 -14.92 -10.93 11.38
CA PRO A 108 -15.54 -12.26 11.51
C PRO A 108 -15.48 -13.08 10.21
N ASP A 109 -15.30 -12.41 9.08
CA ASP A 109 -15.24 -12.96 7.72
C ASP A 109 -13.83 -13.00 7.13
N ALA A 110 -12.80 -12.57 7.87
CA ALA A 110 -11.41 -12.80 7.48
C ALA A 110 -10.99 -14.20 7.95
N ASP A 111 -10.80 -15.11 7.00
CA ASP A 111 -10.49 -16.51 7.28
C ASP A 111 -9.10 -16.91 6.76
N GLY A 112 -8.86 -18.22 6.64
CA GLY A 112 -7.59 -18.72 6.12
C GLY A 112 -7.36 -18.41 4.64
N GLU A 113 -8.41 -18.13 3.86
CA GLU A 113 -8.28 -17.72 2.46
C GLU A 113 -7.71 -16.31 2.38
N PHE A 114 -8.24 -15.37 3.18
CA PHE A 114 -7.71 -14.01 3.30
C PHE A 114 -6.21 -14.02 3.65
N LEU A 115 -5.80 -14.83 4.63
CA LEU A 115 -4.38 -14.98 5.00
C LEU A 115 -3.53 -15.61 3.89
N GLY A 116 -4.10 -16.51 3.08
CA GLY A 116 -3.38 -17.17 1.99
C GLY A 116 -3.20 -16.27 0.76
N GLU A 117 -4.11 -15.33 0.54
CA GLU A 117 -4.02 -14.33 -0.53
C GLU A 117 -3.08 -13.16 -0.21
N CYS A 118 -2.91 -12.83 1.07
CA CYS A 118 -2.02 -11.78 1.56
C CYS A 118 -0.56 -12.22 1.69
#